data_AF-A0A5E7ZUP4-F1
#
_entry.id   AF-A0A5E7ZUP4-F1
#
_cell.length_a   1.000
_cell.length_b   1.000
_cell.length_c   1.000
_cell.angle_alpha   90.00
_cell.angle_beta   90.00
_cell.angle_gamma   90.00
#
_symmetry.space_group_name_H-M   'P 1'
#
loop_
_entity.id
_entity.type
_entity.pdbx_description
1 polymer ?
#
loop_
_entity_poly.entity_id
_entity_poly.type
_entity_poly.pdbx_seq_one_letter_code
_entity_poly.pdbx_strand_id
1 'polypeptide(L)'
;MKAVVSNLLVLFFSLTVFSCQNEPVTPSSGFATSWEVNANAFIAATSQTTGDPFVIKKAVLNDSLLKVTVQYGGGCKKHDFKLVWDGTIDSSTIPAVANFALIHDGNNDMCEALPTEELTFDLLDIMQGNRPIEGFQAWVVNASNKEEVLAISESAECGWAVETISAVCGTGIWDNLWFQTLRTEQAGGVRAFLLQPVSVAEGVVVPENAKEGTKYYIGARIIDDYEPGVDDVVCLAYPGDHYSIEITCIQPYE
;
A
#
# COMPACT_ATOMS: atom_id res chain seq x y z
N MET A 1 -70.91 -45.14 29.05
CA MET A 1 -69.44 -45.14 28.88
C MET A 1 -69.14 -44.94 27.40
N LYS A 2 -68.66 -43.75 27.00
CA LYS A 2 -67.86 -43.48 25.79
C LYS A 2 -67.44 -42.01 25.86
N ALA A 3 -66.19 -41.80 26.25
CA ALA A 3 -65.56 -40.48 26.30
C ALA A 3 -65.13 -40.09 24.88
N VAL A 4 -65.47 -38.88 24.47
CA VAL A 4 -64.98 -38.26 23.23
C VAL A 4 -63.68 -37.54 23.58
N VAL A 5 -62.55 -38.06 23.09
CA VAL A 5 -61.24 -37.41 23.22
C VAL A 5 -61.11 -36.43 22.06
N SER A 6 -61.07 -35.14 22.37
CA SER A 6 -60.85 -34.06 21.40
C SER A 6 -59.35 -33.93 21.14
N ASN A 7 -58.92 -34.19 19.91
CA ASN A 7 -57.54 -34.00 19.46
C ASN A 7 -57.27 -32.50 19.24
N LEU A 8 -56.57 -31.89 20.19
CA LEU A 8 -56.00 -30.56 20.04
C LEU A 8 -54.64 -30.68 19.33
N LEU A 9 -54.63 -30.43 18.02
CA LEU A 9 -53.42 -30.39 17.20
C LEU A 9 -52.69 -29.06 17.48
N VAL A 10 -51.72 -29.07 18.39
CA VAL A 10 -50.84 -27.92 18.66
C VAL A 10 -49.71 -27.93 17.64
N LEU A 11 -49.78 -27.05 16.63
CA LEU A 11 -48.69 -26.78 15.70
C LEU A 11 -47.60 -25.97 16.42
N PHE A 12 -46.50 -26.63 16.80
CA PHE A 12 -45.27 -25.97 17.22
C PHE A 12 -44.57 -25.39 15.99
N PHE A 13 -44.74 -24.08 15.78
CA PHE A 13 -43.99 -23.32 14.78
C PHE A 13 -42.56 -23.13 15.32
N SER A 14 -41.65 -24.00 14.89
CA SER A 14 -40.22 -23.93 15.22
C SER A 14 -39.62 -22.67 14.59
N LEU A 15 -39.52 -21.59 15.36
CA LEU A 15 -38.68 -20.44 15.06
C LEU A 15 -37.21 -20.89 15.08
N THR A 16 -36.69 -21.31 13.93
CA THR A 16 -35.24 -21.43 13.73
C THR A 16 -34.68 -20.01 13.63
N VAL A 17 -34.22 -19.49 14.76
CA VAL A 17 -33.32 -18.34 14.80
C VAL A 17 -32.05 -18.72 14.04
N PHE A 18 -31.89 -18.21 12.82
CA PHE A 18 -30.61 -18.23 12.13
C PHE A 18 -29.67 -17.31 12.92
N SER A 19 -28.92 -17.90 13.84
CA SER A 19 -27.75 -17.27 14.44
C SER A 19 -26.67 -17.26 13.37
N CYS A 20 -26.39 -16.10 12.77
CA CYS A 20 -25.14 -15.92 12.03
C CYS A 20 -23.99 -16.19 13.00
N GLN A 21 -23.28 -17.30 12.80
CA GLN A 21 -21.98 -17.49 13.40
C GLN A 21 -21.04 -16.54 12.66
N ASN A 22 -20.70 -15.42 13.30
CA ASN A 22 -19.52 -14.67 12.91
C ASN A 22 -18.33 -15.52 13.37
N GLU A 23 -17.90 -16.46 12.54
CA GLU A 23 -16.55 -16.99 12.73
C GLU A 23 -15.59 -15.83 12.42
N PRO A 24 -14.67 -15.49 13.33
CA PRO A 24 -13.62 -14.56 13.01
C PRO A 24 -12.84 -15.17 11.85
N VAL A 25 -12.93 -14.54 10.67
CA VAL A 25 -12.06 -14.82 9.54
C VAL A 25 -10.65 -14.63 10.08
N THR A 26 -9.98 -15.75 10.34
CA THR A 26 -8.58 -15.71 10.73
C THR A 26 -7.86 -15.17 9.51
N PRO A 27 -7.12 -14.06 9.60
CA PRO A 27 -6.38 -13.55 8.45
C PRO A 27 -5.54 -14.73 7.96
N SER A 28 -5.75 -15.15 6.72
CA SER A 28 -4.85 -16.13 6.13
C SER A 28 -3.51 -15.44 6.00
N SER A 29 -2.68 -15.52 7.04
CA SER A 29 -1.28 -15.11 7.05
C SER A 29 -0.46 -16.10 6.22
N GLY A 30 -0.96 -16.42 5.03
CA GLY A 30 -0.37 -17.34 4.08
C GLY A 30 0.17 -16.49 2.94
N PHE A 31 1.47 -16.64 2.66
CA PHE A 31 2.06 -16.23 1.40
C PHE A 31 1.19 -16.74 0.25
N ALA A 32 0.43 -15.83 -0.35
CA ALA A 32 -0.19 -16.07 -1.62
C ALA A 32 -0.13 -14.74 -2.35
N THR A 33 0.54 -14.73 -3.49
CA THR A 33 -0.09 -14.43 -4.79
C THR A 33 1.00 -14.49 -5.85
N SER A 34 0.79 -15.34 -6.85
CA SER A 34 1.75 -15.54 -7.94
C SER A 34 1.98 -14.22 -8.68
N TRP A 35 3.23 -13.92 -8.99
CA TRP A 35 3.56 -12.89 -9.98
C TRP A 35 3.95 -13.52 -11.31
N GLU A 36 3.76 -12.80 -12.42
CA GLU A 36 4.26 -13.23 -13.73
C GLU A 36 4.77 -12.04 -14.54
N VAL A 37 5.81 -12.29 -15.35
CA VAL A 37 6.19 -11.39 -16.44
C VAL A 37 5.17 -11.56 -17.56
N ASN A 38 4.34 -10.56 -17.79
CA ASN A 38 3.34 -10.59 -18.86
C ASN A 38 3.01 -9.17 -19.33
N ALA A 39 3.80 -8.69 -20.30
CA ALA A 39 3.64 -7.34 -20.85
C ALA A 39 2.24 -7.08 -21.41
N ASN A 40 1.58 -8.08 -22.02
CA ASN A 40 0.21 -7.91 -22.53
C ASN A 40 -0.80 -7.74 -21.40
N ALA A 41 -0.70 -8.55 -20.34
CA ALA A 41 -1.56 -8.42 -19.17
C ALA A 41 -1.29 -7.10 -18.42
N PHE A 42 -0.02 -6.69 -18.32
CA PHE A 42 0.35 -5.40 -17.74
C PHE A 42 -0.22 -4.23 -18.55
N ILE A 43 -0.07 -4.22 -19.88
CA ILE A 43 -0.66 -3.19 -20.76
C ILE A 43 -2.19 -3.16 -20.60
N ALA A 44 -2.86 -4.31 -20.57
CA ALA A 44 -4.32 -4.35 -20.34
C ALA A 44 -4.69 -3.78 -18.97
N ALA A 45 -3.99 -4.21 -17.92
CA ALA A 45 -4.20 -3.77 -16.54
C ALA A 45 -3.81 -2.30 -16.28
N THR A 46 -3.06 -1.65 -17.16
CA THR A 46 -2.72 -0.22 -17.05
C THR A 46 -3.51 0.66 -18.00
N SER A 47 -4.03 0.12 -19.10
CA SER A 47 -4.80 0.89 -20.10
C SER A 47 -6.32 0.83 -19.91
N GLN A 48 -6.84 -0.21 -19.25
CA GLN A 48 -8.29 -0.42 -19.07
C GLN A 48 -8.59 -0.96 -17.67
N THR A 49 -9.77 -0.64 -17.13
CA THR A 49 -10.27 -1.25 -15.89
C THR A 49 -10.38 -2.77 -16.06
N THR A 50 -9.71 -3.50 -15.17
CA THR A 50 -9.56 -4.95 -15.20
C THR A 50 -9.70 -5.49 -13.78
N GLY A 51 -10.46 -6.59 -13.62
CA GLY A 51 -10.69 -7.22 -12.32
C GLY A 51 -11.76 -6.53 -11.48
N ASP A 52 -12.00 -7.09 -10.30
CA ASP A 52 -13.00 -6.61 -9.35
C ASP A 52 -12.47 -5.45 -8.50
N PRO A 53 -13.32 -4.51 -8.03
CA PRO A 53 -12.89 -3.34 -7.28
C PRO A 53 -12.16 -3.66 -5.97
N PHE A 54 -11.11 -2.91 -5.70
CA PHE A 54 -10.38 -2.92 -4.43
C PHE A 54 -9.67 -1.57 -4.23
N VAL A 55 -9.12 -1.35 -3.03
CA VAL A 55 -8.30 -0.19 -2.67
C VAL A 55 -6.93 -0.69 -2.25
N ILE A 56 -5.87 -0.07 -2.76
CA ILE A 56 -4.52 -0.24 -2.21
C ILE A 56 -4.37 0.77 -1.09
N LYS A 57 -4.19 0.29 0.14
CA LYS A 57 -3.98 1.15 1.32
C LYS A 57 -2.51 1.55 1.46
N LYS A 58 -1.59 0.64 1.14
CA LYS A 58 -0.16 0.79 1.35
C LYS A 58 0.61 -0.18 0.46
N ALA A 59 1.79 0.21 0.01
CA ALA A 59 2.80 -0.73 -0.48
C ALA A 59 4.16 -0.46 0.18
N VAL A 60 4.87 -1.52 0.54
CA VAL A 60 6.20 -1.48 1.16
C VAL A 60 7.09 -2.47 0.45
N LEU A 61 8.34 -2.10 0.20
CA LEU A 61 9.33 -3.00 -0.36
C LEU A 61 10.50 -3.19 0.60
N ASN A 62 10.53 -4.33 1.27
CA ASN A 62 11.63 -4.66 2.19
C ASN A 62 12.47 -5.77 1.56
N ASP A 63 13.73 -5.46 1.27
CA ASP A 63 14.62 -6.32 0.48
C ASP A 63 13.99 -6.69 -0.88
N SER A 64 13.61 -7.96 -1.06
CA SER A 64 12.89 -8.45 -2.24
C SER A 64 11.39 -8.60 -2.04
N LEU A 65 10.88 -8.36 -0.83
CA LEU A 65 9.48 -8.60 -0.50
C LEU A 65 8.66 -7.34 -0.70
N LEU A 66 7.88 -7.31 -1.78
CA LEU A 66 6.84 -6.32 -2.00
C LEU A 66 5.59 -6.73 -1.21
N LYS A 67 5.27 -5.96 -0.19
CA LYS A 67 4.07 -6.08 0.62
C LYS A 67 3.05 -5.05 0.18
N VAL A 68 1.83 -5.49 -0.13
CA VAL A 68 0.73 -4.60 -0.55
C VAL A 68 -0.46 -4.83 0.36
N THR A 69 -0.85 -3.81 1.13
CA THR A 69 -2.07 -3.84 1.93
C THR A 69 -3.25 -3.44 1.07
N VAL A 70 -4.22 -4.34 0.93
CA VAL A 70 -5.43 -4.12 0.12
C VAL A 70 -6.69 -4.18 0.98
N GLN A 71 -7.73 -3.48 0.53
CA GLN A 71 -9.07 -3.56 1.10
C GLN A 71 -10.07 -3.77 -0.04
N TYR A 72 -10.99 -4.73 0.11
CA TYR A 72 -11.93 -5.11 -0.94
C TYR A 72 -13.26 -5.57 -0.36
N GLY A 73 -14.33 -5.58 -1.16
CA GLY A 73 -15.64 -6.11 -0.76
C GLY A 73 -15.73 -7.62 -0.96
N GLY A 74 -16.39 -8.33 -0.06
CA GLY A 74 -16.51 -9.80 -0.08
C GLY A 74 -16.04 -10.43 1.23
N GLY A 75 -15.49 -11.64 1.17
CA GLY A 75 -14.88 -12.34 2.31
C GLY A 75 -15.54 -13.66 2.70
N CYS A 76 -16.55 -14.11 1.95
CA CYS A 76 -17.17 -15.42 2.09
C CYS A 76 -16.56 -16.46 1.13
N LYS A 77 -15.97 -16.01 0.02
CA LYS A 77 -15.24 -16.83 -0.92
C LYS A 77 -13.75 -16.51 -0.83
N LYS A 78 -12.93 -17.35 -1.47
CA LYS A 78 -11.54 -17.02 -1.69
C LYS A 78 -11.45 -15.93 -2.75
N HIS A 79 -10.64 -14.91 -2.49
CA HIS A 79 -10.27 -13.88 -3.45
C HIS A 79 -8.86 -14.18 -4.00
N ASP A 80 -8.65 -13.95 -5.28
CA ASP A 80 -7.35 -14.14 -5.93
C ASP A 80 -6.78 -12.79 -6.37
N PHE A 81 -5.51 -12.58 -6.03
CA PHE A 81 -4.75 -11.43 -6.50
C PHE A 81 -3.60 -11.88 -7.41
N LYS A 82 -3.28 -11.06 -8.40
CA LYS A 82 -2.19 -11.35 -9.34
C LYS A 82 -1.38 -10.08 -9.62
N LEU A 83 -0.07 -10.17 -9.40
CA LEU A 83 0.86 -9.12 -9.75
C LEU A 83 1.43 -9.39 -11.15
N VAL A 84 1.28 -8.46 -12.06
CA VAL A 84 1.85 -8.52 -13.42
C VAL A 84 2.74 -7.33 -13.66
N TRP A 85 3.76 -7.50 -14.50
CA TRP A 85 4.65 -6.41 -14.92
C TRP A 85 5.14 -6.63 -16.36
N ASP A 86 5.73 -5.59 -16.95
CA ASP A 86 6.20 -5.60 -18.34
C ASP A 86 7.57 -6.27 -18.54
N GLY A 87 8.25 -6.66 -17.46
CA GLY A 87 9.58 -7.26 -17.50
C GLY A 87 10.71 -6.26 -17.64
N THR A 88 10.43 -4.96 -17.48
CA THR A 88 11.41 -3.89 -17.61
C THR A 88 11.71 -3.22 -16.28
N ILE A 89 12.97 -2.85 -16.10
CA ILE A 89 13.42 -1.97 -15.03
C ILE A 89 13.95 -0.71 -15.72
N ASP A 90 13.34 0.43 -15.43
CA ASP A 90 13.80 1.71 -15.90
C ASP A 90 15.01 2.15 -15.08
N SER A 91 16.20 1.81 -15.58
CA SER A 91 17.49 2.22 -15.00
C SER A 91 17.96 3.60 -15.50
N SER A 92 17.16 4.33 -16.29
CA SER A 92 17.47 5.71 -16.67
C SER A 92 17.19 6.69 -15.53
N THR A 93 16.51 6.21 -14.50
CA THR A 93 16.10 6.95 -13.31
C THR A 93 16.94 6.49 -12.12
N ILE A 94 17.22 7.42 -11.21
CA ILE A 94 17.91 7.11 -9.96
C ILE A 94 17.00 7.55 -8.81
N PRO A 95 16.45 6.62 -8.04
CA PRO A 95 16.67 5.17 -8.16
C PRO A 95 15.95 4.51 -9.35
N ALA A 96 16.38 3.30 -9.72
CA ALA A 96 15.76 2.53 -10.79
C ALA A 96 14.33 2.12 -10.42
N VAL A 97 13.45 2.08 -11.42
CA VAL A 97 12.02 1.85 -11.20
C VAL A 97 11.51 0.62 -11.93
N ALA A 98 10.66 -0.18 -11.27
CA ALA A 98 9.84 -1.21 -11.91
C ALA A 98 8.36 -0.92 -11.71
N ASN A 99 7.56 -1.18 -12.74
CA ASN A 99 6.12 -0.94 -12.73
C ASN A 99 5.35 -2.26 -12.68
N PHE A 100 4.45 -2.38 -11.74
CA PHE A 100 3.58 -3.53 -11.53
C PHE A 100 2.12 -3.12 -11.60
N ALA A 101 1.26 -4.05 -11.98
CA ALA A 101 -0.18 -3.91 -11.88
C ALA A 101 -0.74 -5.07 -11.05
N LEU A 102 -1.61 -4.74 -10.10
CA LEU A 102 -2.28 -5.69 -9.23
C LEU A 102 -3.71 -5.90 -9.71
N ILE A 103 -4.05 -7.14 -10.03
CA ILE A 103 -5.38 -7.56 -10.52
C ILE A 103 -6.07 -8.36 -9.42
N HIS A 104 -7.36 -8.13 -9.22
CA HIS A 104 -8.20 -8.79 -8.23
C HIS A 104 -9.34 -9.56 -8.91
N ASP A 105 -9.59 -10.80 -8.47
CA ASP A 105 -10.76 -11.61 -8.79
C ASP A 105 -11.44 -12.04 -7.50
N GLY A 106 -12.62 -11.49 -7.24
CA GLY A 106 -13.45 -11.79 -6.08
C GLY A 106 -14.34 -13.01 -6.27
N ASN A 107 -14.21 -13.75 -7.37
CA ASN A 107 -14.94 -15.00 -7.62
C ASN A 107 -16.48 -14.85 -7.49
N ASN A 108 -17.00 -13.69 -7.91
CA ASN A 108 -18.40 -13.27 -7.74
C ASN A 108 -18.89 -13.38 -6.28
N ASP A 109 -18.06 -12.99 -5.31
CA ASP A 109 -18.46 -12.90 -3.91
C ASP A 109 -19.37 -11.68 -3.70
N MET A 110 -20.59 -11.93 -3.23
CA MET A 110 -21.60 -10.89 -2.99
C MET A 110 -21.70 -10.53 -1.50
N CYS A 111 -20.83 -11.07 -0.65
CA CYS A 111 -20.83 -10.73 0.76
C CYS A 111 -20.43 -9.27 1.00
N GLU A 112 -21.09 -8.63 1.98
CA GLU A 112 -20.89 -7.22 2.32
C GLU A 112 -19.86 -7.02 3.45
N ALA A 113 -18.87 -7.92 3.55
CA ALA A 113 -17.72 -7.68 4.40
C ALA A 113 -16.68 -6.85 3.65
N LEU A 114 -15.80 -6.20 4.42
CA LEU A 114 -14.75 -5.30 3.91
C LEU A 114 -13.39 -5.70 4.51
N PRO A 115 -12.88 -6.90 4.18
CA PRO A 115 -11.58 -7.36 4.65
C PRO A 115 -10.44 -6.42 4.24
N THR A 116 -9.44 -6.35 5.11
CA THR A 116 -8.13 -5.76 4.84
C THR A 116 -7.09 -6.87 4.94
N GLU A 117 -6.28 -7.04 3.90
CA GLU A 117 -5.28 -8.12 3.81
C GLU A 117 -3.93 -7.58 3.33
N GLU A 118 -2.84 -8.17 3.83
CA GLU A 118 -1.48 -7.93 3.34
C GLU A 118 -1.09 -9.03 2.35
N LEU A 119 -0.88 -8.65 1.09
CA LEU A 119 -0.32 -9.50 0.04
C LEU A 119 1.20 -9.38 0.07
N THR A 120 1.93 -10.49 -0.10
CA THR A 120 3.40 -10.48 -0.15
C THR A 120 3.90 -11.16 -1.42
N PHE A 121 4.72 -10.45 -2.20
CA PHE A 121 5.34 -10.91 -3.44
C PHE A 121 6.86 -10.90 -3.29
N ASP A 122 7.51 -12.03 -3.59
CA ASP A 122 8.97 -12.10 -3.64
C ASP A 122 9.47 -11.73 -5.04
N LEU A 123 10.16 -10.59 -5.13
CA LEU A 123 10.71 -10.01 -6.35
C LEU A 123 12.19 -10.38 -6.55
N LEU A 124 12.75 -11.35 -5.80
CA LEU A 124 14.17 -11.67 -5.84
C LEU A 124 14.69 -11.95 -7.26
N ASP A 125 13.91 -12.68 -8.06
CA ASP A 125 14.25 -12.99 -9.46
C ASP A 125 14.26 -11.76 -10.37
N ILE A 126 13.48 -10.72 -10.02
CA ILE A 126 13.40 -9.44 -10.74
C ILE A 126 14.62 -8.57 -10.43
N MET A 127 15.09 -8.60 -9.18
CA MET A 127 16.20 -7.76 -8.70
C MET A 127 17.60 -8.22 -9.18
N GLN A 128 17.68 -9.17 -10.13
CA GLN A 128 18.91 -9.69 -10.72
C GLN A 128 19.96 -10.14 -9.69
N GLY A 129 19.63 -11.12 -8.85
CA GLY A 129 20.61 -12.11 -8.36
C GLY A 129 21.80 -11.66 -7.50
N ASN A 130 21.99 -10.37 -7.18
CA ASN A 130 22.82 -9.93 -6.06
C ASN A 130 22.71 -8.40 -5.84
N ARG A 131 22.22 -8.07 -4.65
CA ARG A 131 21.96 -6.75 -4.06
C ARG A 131 20.63 -6.13 -4.50
N PRO A 132 19.80 -5.64 -3.54
CA PRO A 132 18.79 -4.66 -3.86
C PRO A 132 19.45 -3.60 -4.73
N ILE A 133 18.95 -3.37 -5.94
CA ILE A 133 19.39 -2.19 -6.71
C ILE A 133 19.18 -1.03 -5.75
N GLU A 134 20.26 -0.37 -5.33
CA GLU A 134 20.20 0.59 -4.24
C GLU A 134 19.17 1.67 -4.58
N GLY A 135 18.18 1.82 -3.70
CA GLY A 135 17.05 2.72 -3.89
C GLY A 135 15.90 2.20 -4.78
N PHE A 136 15.93 0.98 -5.34
CA PHE A 136 14.88 0.44 -6.22
C PHE A 136 13.46 0.78 -5.77
N GLN A 137 12.68 1.30 -6.71
CA GLN A 137 11.29 1.70 -6.50
C GLN A 137 10.36 0.76 -7.26
N ALA A 138 9.34 0.26 -6.57
CA ALA A 138 8.27 -0.52 -7.19
C ALA A 138 6.98 0.30 -7.19
N TRP A 139 6.41 0.55 -8.36
CA TRP A 139 5.10 1.17 -8.49
C TRP A 139 4.05 0.09 -8.66
N VAL A 140 2.95 0.20 -7.93
CA VAL A 140 1.84 -0.75 -8.01
C VAL A 140 0.59 -0.01 -8.46
N VAL A 141 0.11 -0.36 -9.65
CA VAL A 141 -1.15 0.13 -10.22
C VAL A 141 -2.29 -0.78 -9.78
N ASN A 142 -3.35 -0.19 -9.26
CA ASN A 142 -4.62 -0.86 -9.04
C ASN A 142 -5.33 -1.05 -10.39
N ALA A 143 -5.44 -2.31 -10.84
CA ALA A 143 -6.01 -2.59 -12.16
C ALA A 143 -7.53 -2.28 -12.25
N SER A 144 -8.23 -2.09 -11.14
CA SER A 144 -9.68 -1.81 -11.16
C SER A 144 -9.99 -0.32 -11.37
N ASN A 145 -9.18 0.58 -10.79
CA ASN A 145 -9.46 2.02 -10.78
C ASN A 145 -8.30 2.91 -11.31
N LYS A 146 -7.16 2.31 -11.66
CA LYS A 146 -5.94 2.97 -12.15
C LYS A 146 -5.23 3.85 -11.11
N GLU A 147 -5.64 3.80 -9.84
CA GLU A 147 -4.88 4.43 -8.76
C GLU A 147 -3.53 3.72 -8.60
N GLU A 148 -2.52 4.45 -8.17
CA GLU A 148 -1.16 3.96 -8.14
C GLU A 148 -0.52 4.31 -6.82
N VAL A 149 0.25 3.38 -6.28
CA VAL A 149 0.99 3.56 -5.04
C VAL A 149 2.44 3.20 -5.29
N LEU A 150 3.37 4.03 -4.81
CA LEU A 150 4.77 3.66 -4.72
C LEU A 150 4.98 2.80 -3.48
N ALA A 151 5.60 1.64 -3.69
CA ALA A 151 6.16 0.85 -2.63
C ALA A 151 7.41 1.56 -2.11
N ILE A 152 7.31 2.04 -0.89
CA ILE A 152 8.44 2.67 -0.21
C ILE A 152 9.37 1.56 0.29
N SER A 153 10.65 1.70 -0.01
CA SER A 153 11.69 0.81 0.49
C SER A 153 12.19 1.34 1.81
N GLU A 154 11.86 0.62 2.88
CA GLU A 154 12.31 1.01 4.21
C GLU A 154 13.76 0.58 4.38
N SER A 155 14.64 1.55 4.62
CA SER A 155 16.08 1.30 4.66
C SER A 155 16.75 2.16 5.71
N ALA A 156 17.83 1.66 6.31
CA ALA A 156 18.73 2.47 7.12
C ALA A 156 19.78 3.21 6.27
N GLU A 157 19.88 2.89 4.98
CA GLU A 157 20.83 3.50 4.05
C GLU A 157 20.19 4.69 3.32
N CYS A 158 21.00 5.70 3.02
CA CYS A 158 20.59 6.90 2.29
C CYS A 158 20.39 6.63 0.78
N GLY A 159 19.28 5.99 0.41
CA GLY A 159 18.99 5.61 -0.98
C GLY A 159 17.92 6.46 -1.70
N TRP A 160 17.13 7.23 -0.96
CA TRP A 160 16.00 7.97 -1.51
C TRP A 160 16.37 9.39 -1.86
N ALA A 161 16.34 9.71 -3.14
CA ALA A 161 16.50 11.07 -3.63
C ALA A 161 15.23 11.89 -3.35
N VAL A 162 15.35 12.94 -2.54
CA VAL A 162 14.24 13.82 -2.16
C VAL A 162 14.62 15.31 -2.23
N GLU A 163 13.61 16.16 -2.38
CA GLU A 163 13.69 17.61 -2.24
C GLU A 163 12.76 18.07 -1.13
N THR A 164 13.23 18.93 -0.24
CA THR A 164 12.37 19.54 0.77
C THR A 164 11.43 20.56 0.13
N ILE A 165 10.14 20.47 0.42
CA ILE A 165 9.11 21.40 -0.05
C ILE A 165 8.29 21.94 1.13
N SER A 166 7.73 23.14 1.00
CA SER A 166 6.79 23.67 1.98
C SER A 166 5.41 23.04 1.79
N ALA A 167 4.94 22.28 2.78
CA ALA A 167 3.54 21.88 2.89
C ALA A 167 2.67 23.10 3.25
N VAL A 168 1.42 23.11 2.77
CA VAL A 168 0.45 24.20 3.04
C VAL A 168 0.26 24.40 4.54
N CYS A 169 0.25 23.29 5.27
CA CYS A 169 0.40 23.25 6.71
C CYS A 169 0.79 21.82 7.12
N GLY A 170 1.26 21.62 8.34
CA GLY A 170 1.63 20.30 8.84
C GLY A 170 2.65 20.39 9.95
N THR A 171 2.78 19.30 10.69
CA THR A 171 3.79 19.12 11.72
C THR A 171 4.83 18.12 11.24
N GLY A 172 6.05 18.29 11.70
CA GLY A 172 7.19 17.48 11.30
C GLY A 172 8.43 17.98 12.03
N ILE A 173 9.56 17.32 11.84
CA ILE A 173 10.82 17.69 12.50
C ILE A 173 11.31 19.10 12.09
N TRP A 174 10.80 19.62 10.97
CA TRP A 174 11.03 20.97 10.47
C TRP A 174 9.69 21.67 10.17
N ASP A 175 8.73 21.53 11.09
CA ASP A 175 7.38 22.11 10.95
C ASP A 175 6.69 21.66 9.65
N ASN A 176 6.44 22.60 8.74
CA ASN A 176 5.76 22.36 7.46
C ASN A 176 6.71 21.96 6.32
N LEU A 177 7.99 21.74 6.60
CA LEU A 177 8.95 21.34 5.57
C LEU A 177 8.99 19.82 5.43
N TRP A 178 8.43 19.31 4.33
CA TRP A 178 8.30 17.88 4.03
C TRP A 178 9.20 17.49 2.87
N PHE A 179 9.36 16.19 2.61
CA PHE A 179 10.09 15.72 1.45
C PHE A 179 9.14 15.42 0.30
N GLN A 180 9.54 15.81 -0.90
CA GLN A 180 9.01 15.32 -2.15
C GLN A 180 10.04 14.39 -2.80
N THR A 181 9.65 13.20 -3.22
CA THR A 181 10.55 12.33 -4.01
C THR A 181 10.99 13.05 -5.29
N LEU A 182 12.28 13.05 -5.62
CA LEU A 182 12.74 13.68 -6.86
C LEU A 182 12.02 13.06 -8.06
N ARG A 183 11.62 13.92 -8.99
CA ARG A 183 10.73 13.60 -10.10
C ARG A 183 11.29 12.47 -10.96
N THR A 184 10.53 11.39 -11.04
CA THR A 184 10.72 10.39 -12.10
C THR A 184 9.76 10.75 -13.24
N GLU A 185 10.30 11.18 -14.40
CA GLU A 185 9.50 11.27 -15.62
C GLU A 185 9.20 9.83 -16.08
N GLN A 186 7.94 9.43 -16.05
CA GLN A 186 7.50 8.16 -16.59
C GLN A 186 6.43 8.35 -17.67
N ALA A 187 6.23 7.32 -18.48
CA ALA A 187 5.15 7.24 -19.46
C ALA A 187 3.78 7.31 -18.75
N GLY A 188 3.26 8.52 -18.57
CA GLY A 188 2.04 8.79 -17.80
C GLY A 188 2.06 10.13 -17.06
N GLY A 189 3.21 10.78 -16.93
CA GLY A 189 3.36 12.10 -16.31
C GLY A 189 4.46 12.14 -15.25
N VAL A 190 4.62 13.31 -14.63
CA VAL A 190 5.50 13.48 -13.47
C VAL A 190 4.78 12.95 -12.24
N ARG A 191 5.38 11.99 -11.55
CA ARG A 191 4.85 11.47 -10.29
C ARG A 191 5.80 11.81 -9.15
N ALA A 192 5.26 12.23 -8.01
CA ALA A 192 6.04 12.52 -6.81
C ALA A 192 5.19 12.25 -5.56
N PHE A 193 5.79 11.64 -4.55
CA PHE A 193 5.16 11.41 -3.25
C PHE A 193 5.66 12.38 -2.22
N LEU A 194 4.79 12.66 -1.26
CA LEU A 194 5.10 13.48 -0.10
C LEU A 194 5.41 12.58 1.09
N LEU A 195 6.55 12.82 1.72
CA LEU A 195 6.96 12.15 2.94
C LEU A 195 7.03 13.19 4.05
N GLN A 196 6.20 13.02 5.07
CA GLN A 196 6.15 13.86 6.25
C GLN A 196 7.18 13.33 7.27
N PRO A 197 8.29 14.04 7.53
CA PRO A 197 9.27 13.58 8.50
C PRO A 197 8.75 13.89 9.91
N VAL A 198 8.28 12.87 10.63
CA VAL A 198 7.68 13.04 11.96
C VAL A 198 8.63 12.64 13.10
N SER A 199 9.69 11.91 12.77
CA SER A 199 10.71 11.48 13.74
C SER A 199 12.06 11.21 13.07
N VAL A 200 13.08 11.02 13.90
CA VAL A 200 14.46 10.74 13.49
C VAL A 200 14.96 9.56 14.30
N ALA A 201 15.54 8.56 13.63
CA ALA A 201 16.09 7.39 14.30
C ALA A 201 17.28 7.75 15.19
N GLU A 202 17.52 6.95 16.23
CA GLU A 202 18.61 7.19 17.18
C GLU A 202 19.97 7.29 16.49
N GLY A 203 20.72 8.35 16.81
CA GLY A 203 22.06 8.59 16.26
C GLY A 203 22.10 9.24 14.88
N VAL A 204 20.95 9.43 14.22
CA VAL A 204 20.87 10.17 12.96
C VAL A 204 20.87 11.68 13.26
N VAL A 205 21.78 12.41 12.60
CA VAL A 205 21.88 13.86 12.73
C VAL A 205 21.23 14.51 11.53
N VAL A 206 20.15 15.24 11.78
CA VAL A 206 19.45 16.02 10.75
C VAL A 206 19.94 17.47 10.74
N PRO A 207 19.95 18.15 9.58
CA PRO A 207 20.25 19.58 9.51
C PRO A 207 19.29 20.41 10.38
N GLU A 208 19.81 21.27 11.26
CA GLU A 208 18.97 22.13 12.11
C GLU A 208 18.16 23.17 11.31
N ASN A 209 18.66 23.56 10.14
CA ASN A 209 18.09 24.63 9.31
C ASN A 209 17.87 24.14 7.87
N ALA A 210 17.14 23.03 7.72
CA ALA A 210 16.69 22.62 6.39
C ALA A 210 15.86 23.75 5.74
N LYS A 211 16.05 23.96 4.44
CA LYS A 211 15.38 25.02 3.67
C LYS A 211 14.66 24.40 2.51
N GLU A 212 13.49 24.93 2.17
CA GLU A 212 12.80 24.57 0.92
C GLU A 212 13.73 24.60 -0.30
N GLY A 213 13.57 23.62 -1.18
CA GLY A 213 14.42 23.37 -2.34
C GLY A 213 15.73 22.63 -2.05
N THR A 214 16.03 22.30 -0.79
CA THR A 214 17.24 21.52 -0.46
C THR A 214 17.03 20.06 -0.81
N LYS A 215 18.02 19.45 -1.46
CA LYS A 215 17.98 18.06 -1.89
C LYS A 215 18.81 17.17 -0.98
N TYR A 216 18.29 15.98 -0.71
CA TYR A 216 18.93 14.99 0.13
C TYR A 216 18.83 13.59 -0.49
N TYR A 217 19.78 12.73 -0.12
CA TYR A 217 19.52 11.30 -0.04
C TYR A 217 19.06 10.96 1.38
N ILE A 218 17.96 10.24 1.52
CA ILE A 218 17.44 9.79 2.81
C ILE A 218 17.29 8.27 2.88
N GLY A 219 17.37 7.73 4.08
CA GLY A 219 16.75 6.48 4.47
C GLY A 219 15.48 6.81 5.26
N ALA A 220 14.44 6.00 5.11
CA ALA A 220 13.17 6.21 5.80
C ALA A 220 12.53 4.89 6.26
N ARG A 221 11.69 4.97 7.28
CA ARG A 221 10.70 3.94 7.65
C ARG A 221 9.32 4.58 7.73
N ILE A 222 8.29 3.88 7.28
CA ILE A 222 6.92 4.37 7.33
C ILE A 222 6.33 4.19 8.72
N ILE A 223 5.58 5.18 9.17
CA ILE A 223 4.81 5.14 10.42
C ILE A 223 3.33 5.15 10.04
N ASP A 224 2.65 4.01 10.23
CA ASP A 224 1.27 3.78 9.77
C ASP A 224 0.21 4.51 10.61
N ASP A 225 0.46 4.66 11.91
CA ASP A 225 -0.49 5.22 12.88
C ASP A 225 0.07 6.52 13.49
N TYR A 226 0.62 7.40 12.67
CA TYR A 226 1.01 8.72 13.16
C TYR A 226 -0.24 9.55 13.47
N GLU A 227 -0.56 9.62 14.76
CA GLU A 227 -1.52 10.58 15.27
C GLU A 227 -0.78 11.86 15.68
N PRO A 228 -0.92 12.97 14.92
CA PRO A 228 -0.41 14.26 15.36
C PRO A 228 -1.01 14.62 16.74
N GLY A 229 -0.26 15.35 17.55
CA GLY A 229 -0.69 15.75 18.88
C GLY A 229 -2.02 16.52 18.87
N VAL A 230 -2.75 16.51 19.99
CA VAL A 230 -4.08 17.14 20.09
C VAL A 230 -4.05 18.64 19.74
N ASP A 231 -2.91 19.30 19.94
CA ASP A 231 -2.69 20.72 19.63
C ASP A 231 -2.03 20.95 18.26
N ASP A 232 -1.67 19.88 17.55
CA ASP A 232 -1.05 19.97 16.23
C ASP A 232 -2.12 20.26 15.17
N VAL A 233 -1.78 21.14 14.23
CA VAL A 233 -2.67 21.43 13.11
C VAL A 233 -2.64 20.21 12.18
N VAL A 234 -3.67 19.36 12.27
CA VAL A 234 -3.87 18.25 11.33
C VAL A 234 -4.25 18.82 9.98
N CYS A 235 -3.28 18.78 9.09
CA CYS A 235 -3.41 19.34 7.77
C CYS A 235 -3.78 18.26 6.78
N LEU A 236 -4.89 18.46 6.08
CA LEU A 236 -5.20 17.70 4.86
C LEU A 236 -4.28 18.12 3.68
N ALA A 237 -3.08 18.62 3.96
CA ALA A 237 -2.33 19.50 3.07
C ALA A 237 -1.50 18.74 2.03
N TYR A 238 -2.19 18.22 1.02
CA TYR A 238 -1.94 18.29 -0.42
C TYR A 238 -2.98 17.36 -1.05
N PRO A 239 -3.61 17.66 -2.20
CA PRO A 239 -4.34 16.63 -2.93
C PRO A 239 -3.33 15.56 -3.37
N GLY A 240 -3.31 14.42 -2.68
CA GLY A 240 -2.42 13.31 -2.96
C GLY A 240 -2.06 12.49 -1.73
N ASP A 241 -1.53 11.29 -1.96
CA ASP A 241 -1.11 10.40 -0.90
C ASP A 241 0.21 10.88 -0.28
N HIS A 242 0.30 10.78 1.04
CA HIS A 242 1.50 11.08 1.81
C HIS A 242 1.76 9.98 2.83
N TYR A 243 3.03 9.85 3.23
CA TYR A 243 3.44 8.92 4.28
C TYR A 243 4.14 9.67 5.40
N SER A 244 3.74 9.39 6.64
CA SER A 244 4.54 9.75 7.81
C SER A 244 5.76 8.85 7.89
N ILE A 245 6.94 9.42 8.12
CA ILE A 245 8.20 8.67 8.15
C ILE A 245 9.09 8.99 9.36
N GLU A 246 9.84 7.99 9.80
CA GLU A 246 11.07 8.14 10.59
C GLU A 246 12.25 8.28 9.63
N ILE A 247 13.06 9.33 9.77
CA ILE A 247 14.31 9.47 9.03
C ILE A 247 15.37 8.56 9.67
N THR A 248 15.86 7.59 8.92
CA THR A 248 16.89 6.64 9.36
C THR A 248 18.27 6.95 8.80
N CYS A 249 18.35 7.78 7.77
CA CYS A 249 19.59 8.33 7.23
C CYS A 249 19.28 9.64 6.50
N ILE A 250 20.20 10.60 6.51
CA ILE A 250 20.11 11.80 5.70
C ILE A 250 21.50 12.31 5.31
N GLN A 251 21.70 12.64 4.05
CA GLN A 251 22.91 13.28 3.55
C GLN A 251 22.59 14.25 2.40
N PRO A 252 23.41 15.29 2.16
CA PRO A 252 23.23 16.18 1.02
C PRO A 252 23.23 15.41 -0.32
N TYR A 253 22.38 15.85 -1.24
CA TYR A 253 22.36 15.37 -2.62
C TYR A 253 23.39 16.17 -3.45
N GLU A 254 24.58 15.61 -3.68
CA GLU A 254 25.67 16.20 -4.48
C GLU A 254 25.66 15.76 -5.95
#